data_AF-A0A815D0G8-F1
#
_entry.id   AF-A0A815D0G8-F1
#
_cell.length_a   1.000
_cell.length_b   1.000
_cell.length_c   1.000
_cell.angle_alpha   90.00
_cell.angle_beta   90.00
_cell.angle_gamma   90.00
#
_symmetry.space_group_name_H-M   'P 1'
#
loop_
_entity.id
_entity.type
_entity.pdbx_description
1 polymer ?
#
loop_
_entity_poly.entity_id
_entity_poly.type
_entity_poly.pdbx_seq_one_letter_code
_entity_poly.pdbx_strand_id
1 'polypeptide(L)'
;LCPAGFSCSDPIHQVRNNINNSPVPCPAGTFSVLGQHDCSPCAPGYFANKTGSAFCEACPAGSMCNASGRNPVPCAKGTFASCIRQTCCAVCPLGTYTMDVGSSECIKCPIGASCRQVSAPACDQDGHLSEFCFT
;
A
#
# COMPACT_ATOMS: atom_id res chain seq x y z
N LEU A 1 3.29 -27.74 -10.63
CA LEU A 1 2.64 -26.75 -9.75
C LEU A 1 3.36 -25.43 -9.95
N CYS A 2 2.64 -24.32 -10.19
CA CYS A 2 3.26 -23.01 -10.36
C CYS A 2 3.89 -22.52 -9.06
N PRO A 3 5.16 -22.09 -9.06
CA PRO A 3 5.80 -21.54 -7.87
C PRO A 3 5.12 -20.25 -7.40
N ALA A 4 5.09 -20.02 -6.09
CA ALA A 4 4.60 -18.77 -5.54
C ALA A 4 5.47 -17.60 -6.02
N GLY A 5 4.84 -16.47 -6.35
CA GLY A 5 5.49 -15.30 -6.91
C GLY A 5 5.71 -15.36 -8.42
N PHE A 6 5.26 -16.40 -9.10
CA PHE A 6 5.37 -16.51 -10.56
C PHE A 6 4.01 -16.75 -11.21
N SER A 7 3.83 -16.26 -12.43
CA SER A 7 2.75 -16.67 -13.33
C SER A 7 3.24 -17.76 -14.29
N CYS A 8 2.33 -18.66 -14.65
CA CYS A 8 2.54 -19.66 -15.67
C CYS A 8 1.40 -19.59 -16.69
N SER A 9 1.75 -19.22 -17.92
CA SER A 9 0.80 -18.93 -19.00
C SER A 9 0.11 -20.18 -19.57
N ASP A 10 0.56 -21.39 -19.23
CA ASP A 10 -0.06 -22.63 -19.69
C ASP A 10 -0.77 -23.39 -18.55
N PRO A 11 -1.99 -23.92 -18.80
CA PRO A 11 -2.65 -24.87 -17.91
C PRO A 11 -1.95 -26.24 -17.88
N ILE A 12 -0.94 -26.45 -18.73
CA ILE A 12 -0.15 -27.67 -18.83
C ILE A 12 1.35 -27.39 -18.64
N HIS A 13 1.76 -27.20 -17.39
CA HIS A 13 3.14 -27.52 -16.97
C HIS A 13 3.40 -29.05 -17.03
N GLN A 14 2.97 -29.70 -18.11
CA GLN A 14 3.27 -31.09 -18.43
C GLN A 14 3.79 -31.18 -19.87
N VAL A 15 5.12 -31.22 -19.96
CA VAL A 15 5.84 -32.07 -20.91
C VAL A 15 5.52 -31.82 -22.39
N ARG A 16 5.82 -30.62 -22.95
CA ARG A 16 6.10 -30.52 -24.39
C ARG A 16 7.27 -29.57 -24.68
N ASN A 17 8.27 -30.13 -25.34
CA ASN A 17 9.50 -29.48 -25.76
C ASN A 17 9.22 -28.20 -26.57
N ASN A 18 9.76 -27.09 -26.08
CA ASN A 18 10.17 -25.88 -26.80
C ASN A 18 9.08 -24.89 -27.28
N ILE A 19 8.60 -24.04 -26.36
CA ILE A 19 8.45 -22.59 -26.54
C ILE A 19 8.52 -21.95 -25.14
N ASN A 20 9.54 -21.12 -24.88
CA ASN A 20 9.72 -20.12 -23.80
C ASN A 20 8.65 -19.95 -22.69
N ASN A 21 8.20 -21.03 -22.04
CA ASN A 21 7.21 -20.96 -20.96
C ASN A 21 7.91 -21.20 -19.61
N SER A 22 8.84 -20.30 -19.30
CA SER A 22 9.44 -20.21 -17.97
C SER A 22 8.46 -19.48 -17.06
N PRO A 23 8.33 -19.90 -15.78
CA PRO A 23 7.62 -19.10 -14.78
C PRO A 23 8.11 -17.65 -14.84
N VAL A 24 7.18 -16.71 -15.01
CA VAL A 24 7.50 -15.28 -15.10
C VAL A 24 7.25 -14.66 -13.72
N PRO A 25 8.23 -13.98 -13.11
CA PRO A 25 8.04 -13.39 -11.80
C PRO A 25 6.94 -12.34 -11.86
N CYS A 26 6.06 -12.35 -10.86
CA CYS A 26 4.99 -11.37 -10.77
C CYS A 26 5.56 -9.96 -10.72
N PRO A 27 5.06 -9.02 -11.54
CA PRO A 27 5.52 -7.64 -11.47
C PRO A 27 5.17 -7.02 -10.12
N ALA A 28 5.93 -5.99 -9.72
CA ALA A 28 5.59 -5.20 -8.53
C ALA A 28 4.13 -4.70 -8.61
N GLY A 29 3.45 -4.69 -7.48
CA GLY A 29 2.01 -4.46 -7.39
C GLY A 29 1.15 -5.71 -7.48
N THR A 30 1.75 -6.87 -7.76
CA THR A 30 1.04 -8.15 -7.89
C THR A 30 1.73 -9.26 -7.12
N PHE A 31 1.00 -10.33 -6.83
CA PHE A 31 1.48 -11.51 -6.14
C PHE A 31 0.86 -12.78 -6.71
N SER A 32 1.47 -13.94 -6.47
CA SER A 32 0.82 -15.23 -6.70
C SER A 32 1.16 -16.22 -5.60
N VAL A 33 0.16 -16.98 -5.15
CA VAL A 33 0.40 -18.08 -4.19
C VAL A 33 0.76 -19.38 -4.92
N LEU A 34 1.28 -20.35 -4.18
CA LEU A 34 1.65 -21.65 -4.76
C LEU A 34 0.45 -22.29 -5.50
N GLY A 35 0.67 -22.68 -6.75
CA GLY A 35 -0.36 -23.28 -7.60
C GLY A 35 -1.22 -22.28 -8.37
N GLN A 36 -1.07 -20.99 -8.15
CA GLN A 36 -1.75 -19.96 -8.93
C GLN A 36 -1.04 -19.74 -10.27
N HIS A 37 -1.81 -19.68 -11.35
CA HIS A 37 -1.27 -19.51 -12.71
C HIS A 37 -1.07 -18.04 -13.09
N ASP A 38 -1.82 -17.13 -12.46
CA ASP A 38 -1.78 -15.70 -12.75
C ASP A 38 -1.39 -14.87 -11.54
N CYS A 39 -0.74 -13.74 -11.78
CA CYS A 39 -0.45 -12.76 -10.75
C CYS A 39 -1.70 -11.94 -10.45
N SER A 40 -2.10 -11.92 -9.18
CA SER A 40 -3.21 -11.10 -8.68
C SER A 40 -2.70 -9.75 -8.18
N PRO A 41 -3.43 -8.65 -8.43
CA PRO A 41 -3.06 -7.35 -7.89
C PRO A 41 -3.19 -7.33 -6.36
N CYS A 42 -2.32 -6.56 -5.70
CA CYS A 42 -2.49 -6.27 -4.28
C CYS A 42 -3.77 -5.49 -4.04
N ALA A 43 -4.54 -5.86 -3.02
CA ALA A 43 -5.71 -5.10 -2.60
C ALA A 43 -5.28 -3.70 -2.11
N PRO A 44 -6.16 -2.67 -2.22
CA PRO A 44 -5.90 -1.36 -1.62
C PRO A 44 -5.51 -1.49 -0.13
N GLY A 45 -4.52 -0.70 0.29
CA GLY A 45 -3.93 -0.84 1.63
C GLY A 45 -2.86 -1.92 1.73
N TYR A 46 -2.53 -2.62 0.63
CA TYR A 46 -1.41 -3.54 0.56
C TYR A 46 -0.48 -3.19 -0.59
N PHE A 47 0.76 -3.66 -0.50
CA PHE A 47 1.75 -3.46 -1.54
C PHE A 47 2.68 -4.66 -1.73
N ALA A 48 3.31 -4.73 -2.90
CA ALA A 48 4.38 -5.65 -3.26
C ALA A 48 5.39 -4.85 -4.10
N ASN A 49 6.46 -4.38 -3.47
CA ASN A 49 7.47 -3.54 -4.13
C ASN A 49 8.56 -4.32 -4.88
N LYS A 50 8.58 -5.64 -4.71
CA LYS A 50 9.50 -6.55 -5.38
C LYS A 50 8.78 -7.32 -6.47
N THR A 51 9.52 -7.67 -7.52
CA THR A 51 9.07 -8.69 -8.45
C THR A 51 9.16 -10.06 -7.78
N GLY A 52 8.32 -11.00 -8.19
CA GLY A 52 8.35 -12.35 -7.62
C GLY A 52 7.64 -12.48 -6.27
N SER A 53 6.79 -11.53 -5.88
CA SER A 53 6.14 -11.55 -4.57
C SER A 53 5.11 -12.67 -4.43
N ALA A 54 5.23 -13.48 -3.38
CA ALA A 54 4.26 -14.53 -3.06
C ALA A 54 3.04 -14.01 -2.27
N PHE A 55 3.14 -12.80 -1.71
CA PHE A 55 2.11 -12.14 -0.92
C PHE A 55 2.27 -10.63 -1.01
N CYS A 56 1.23 -9.89 -0.63
CA CYS A 56 1.29 -8.44 -0.45
C CYS A 56 1.47 -8.09 1.03
N GLU A 57 2.33 -7.12 1.30
CA GLU A 57 2.60 -6.56 2.62
C GLU A 57 1.58 -5.46 2.95
N ALA A 58 1.19 -5.36 4.22
CA ALA A 58 0.29 -4.30 4.68
C ALA A 58 0.98 -2.93 4.55
N CYS A 59 0.25 -1.92 4.10
CA CYS A 59 0.80 -0.57 4.05
C CYS A 59 1.20 -0.13 5.46
N PRO A 60 2.43 0.35 5.69
CA PRO A 60 2.85 0.81 7.01
C PRO A 60 2.13 2.12 7.38
N ALA A 61 1.97 2.35 8.68
CA ALA A 61 1.56 3.66 9.19
C ALA A 61 2.54 4.74 8.69
N GLY A 62 2.02 5.95 8.53
CA GLY A 62 2.74 7.06 7.91
C GLY A 62 2.77 7.02 6.38
N SER A 63 2.26 5.97 5.73
CA SER A 63 2.20 5.88 4.27
C SER A 63 0.82 5.45 3.78
N MET A 64 0.52 5.80 2.53
CA MET A 64 -0.63 5.33 1.79
C MET A 64 -0.24 4.30 0.71
N CYS A 65 -1.08 3.30 0.49
CA CYS A 65 -0.93 2.32 -0.58
C CYS A 65 -2.24 2.28 -1.37
N ASN A 66 -2.25 2.98 -2.50
CA ASN A 66 -3.38 3.00 -3.41
C ASN A 66 -3.50 1.67 -4.18
N ALA A 67 -4.49 1.56 -5.07
CA ALA A 67 -4.75 0.35 -5.85
C ALA A 67 -3.61 -0.10 -6.77
N SER A 68 -2.55 0.71 -6.97
CA SER A 68 -1.35 0.25 -7.70
C SER A 68 -0.61 -0.84 -6.92
N GLY A 69 -0.68 -0.82 -5.58
CA GLY A 69 -0.03 -1.78 -4.70
C GLY A 69 1.49 -1.88 -4.90
N ARG A 70 2.15 -0.95 -5.58
CA ARG A 70 3.58 -1.09 -5.91
C ARG A 70 4.46 -0.67 -4.76
N ASN A 71 4.36 0.59 -4.33
CA ASN A 71 5.20 1.12 -3.27
C ASN A 71 4.36 1.98 -2.33
N PRO A 72 4.59 1.91 -1.00
CA PRO A 72 4.01 2.86 -0.07
C PRO A 72 4.45 4.27 -0.44
N VAL A 73 3.50 5.19 -0.44
CA VAL A 73 3.74 6.62 -0.64
C VAL A 73 3.68 7.29 0.73
N PRO A 74 4.78 7.85 1.24
CA PRO A 74 4.76 8.49 2.56
C PRO A 74 3.86 9.73 2.54
N CYS A 75 3.17 9.96 3.65
CA CYS A 75 2.28 11.11 3.80
C CYS A 75 3.06 12.42 3.71
N ALA A 76 2.54 13.37 2.94
CA ALA A 76 3.15 14.69 2.82
C ALA A 76 3.00 15.49 4.13
N LYS A 77 3.79 16.56 4.27
CA LYS A 77 3.68 17.48 5.42
C LYS A 77 2.25 18.00 5.55
N GLY A 78 1.78 18.11 6.79
CA GLY A 78 0.39 18.45 7.10
C GLY A 78 -0.61 17.29 6.96
N THR A 79 -0.15 16.11 6.53
CA THR A 79 -0.95 14.88 6.48
C THR A 79 -0.30 13.76 7.25
N PHE A 80 -1.11 12.81 7.71
CA PHE A 80 -0.66 11.67 8.48
C PHE A 80 -1.43 10.41 8.10
N ALA A 81 -0.84 9.26 8.43
CA ALA A 81 -1.49 7.96 8.34
C ALA A 81 -1.33 7.18 9.64
N SER A 82 -2.35 7.19 10.49
CA SER A 82 -2.28 6.60 11.83
C SER A 82 -2.26 5.07 11.85
N CYS A 83 -2.91 4.42 10.89
CA CYS A 83 -3.06 2.97 10.86
C CYS A 83 -2.25 2.32 9.74
N ILE A 84 -2.02 1.02 9.88
CA ILE A 84 -1.62 0.19 8.75
C ILE A 84 -2.76 0.07 7.73
N ARG A 85 -2.42 -0.34 6.51
CA ARG A 85 -3.35 -0.57 5.39
C ARG A 85 -4.12 0.66 4.92
N GLN A 86 -3.60 1.85 5.19
CA GLN A 86 -4.22 3.06 4.68
C GLN A 86 -4.02 3.21 3.17
N THR A 87 -5.10 3.64 2.50
CA THR A 87 -5.13 3.89 1.05
C THR A 87 -4.91 5.36 0.72
N CYS A 88 -4.92 6.22 1.73
CA CYS A 88 -4.81 7.67 1.60
C CYS A 88 -4.29 8.28 2.92
N CYS A 89 -3.85 9.53 2.89
CA CYS A 89 -3.34 10.26 4.05
C CYS A 89 -4.35 11.31 4.49
N ALA A 90 -4.62 11.36 5.79
CA ALA A 90 -5.54 12.31 6.37
C ALA A 90 -4.84 13.63 6.67
N VAL A 91 -5.57 14.75 6.51
CA VAL A 91 -5.06 16.06 6.95
C VAL A 91 -5.08 16.12 8.47
N CYS A 92 -4.04 16.74 9.04
CA CYS A 92 -4.01 16.98 10.48
C CYS A 92 -5.24 17.80 10.93
N PRO A 93 -5.98 17.34 11.96
CA PRO A 93 -7.15 18.06 12.46
C PRO A 93 -6.76 19.42 13.02
N LEU A 94 -7.74 20.33 13.08
CA LEU A 94 -7.59 21.67 13.64
C LEU A 94 -6.94 21.63 15.04
N GLY A 95 -5.95 22.50 15.26
CA GLY A 95 -5.17 22.52 16.51
C GLY A 95 -4.03 21.50 16.56
N THR A 96 -3.76 20.78 15.47
CA THR A 96 -2.60 19.91 15.31
C THR A 96 -1.88 20.14 13.97
N TYR A 97 -0.62 19.70 13.87
CA TYR A 97 0.21 19.83 12.67
C TYR A 97 1.28 18.73 12.60
N THR A 98 1.83 18.49 11.41
CA THR A 98 3.04 17.67 11.24
C THR A 98 3.92 18.29 10.14
N MET A 99 5.22 18.34 10.40
CA MET A 99 6.21 18.89 9.46
C MET A 99 7.05 17.80 8.80
N ASP A 100 6.87 16.55 9.23
CA ASP A 100 7.62 15.41 8.76
C ASP A 100 6.87 14.70 7.63
N VAL A 101 7.63 14.18 6.68
CA VAL A 101 7.10 13.30 5.63
C VAL A 101 7.01 11.90 6.23
N GLY A 102 5.92 11.18 5.96
CA GLY A 102 5.72 9.85 6.49
C GLY A 102 5.17 9.82 7.92
N SER A 103 4.54 10.91 8.38
CA SER A 103 4.09 11.02 9.76
C SER A 103 2.88 10.11 10.03
N SER A 104 2.90 9.36 11.13
CA SER A 104 1.76 8.56 11.57
C SER A 104 0.86 9.29 12.58
N GLU A 105 1.23 10.50 13.01
CA GLU A 105 0.49 11.25 14.01
C GLU A 105 0.63 12.77 13.79
N CYS A 106 -0.27 13.53 14.39
CA CYS A 106 -0.19 14.99 14.37
C CYS A 106 0.17 15.53 15.75
N ILE A 107 1.05 16.51 15.77
CA ILE A 107 1.56 17.18 16.97
C ILE A 107 0.58 18.29 17.35
N LYS A 108 0.20 18.39 18.63
CA LYS A 108 -0.63 19.49 19.13
C LYS A 108 0.08 20.83 19.00
N CYS A 109 -0.67 21.86 18.64
CA CYS A 109 -0.11 23.19 18.52
C CYS A 109 0.20 23.77 19.92
N PRO A 110 1.31 24.51 20.07
CA PRO A 110 1.71 25.06 21.36
C PRO A 110 0.61 25.95 21.94
N ILE A 111 0.51 25.96 23.28
CA ILE A 111 -0.51 26.71 24.00
C ILE A 111 -0.42 28.19 23.62
N GLY A 112 -1.55 28.76 23.20
CA GLY A 112 -1.65 30.17 22.79
C GLY A 112 -1.22 30.46 21.34
N ALA A 113 -0.83 29.47 20.56
CA ALA A 113 -0.48 29.63 19.15
C ALA A 113 -1.45 28.86 18.24
N SER A 114 -1.77 29.44 17.07
CA SER A 114 -2.43 28.73 15.98
C SER A 114 -1.40 28.32 14.94
N CYS A 115 -1.41 27.04 14.59
CA CYS A 115 -0.63 26.46 13.50
C CYS A 115 -1.40 26.61 12.19
N ARG A 116 -0.70 26.98 11.11
CA ARG A 116 -1.32 27.12 9.79
C ARG A 116 -1.56 25.73 9.19
N GLN A 117 -2.80 25.41 8.84
CA GLN A 117 -3.09 24.19 8.09
C GLN A 117 -2.47 24.28 6.69
N VAL A 118 -1.78 23.21 6.30
CA VAL A 118 -1.39 22.99 4.91
C VAL A 118 -2.52 22.18 4.29
N SER A 119 -3.28 22.78 3.38
CA SER A 119 -4.29 22.07 2.61
C SER A 119 -3.59 21.10 1.67
N ALA A 120 -3.69 19.81 1.96
CA ALA A 120 -3.34 18.73 1.04
C ALA A 120 -4.62 18.07 0.54
N PRO A 121 -4.62 17.42 -0.64
CA PRO A 121 -5.72 16.56 -1.04
C PRO A 121 -5.88 15.46 0.03
N ALA A 122 -6.93 15.59 0.83
CA ALA A 122 -7.24 14.72 1.96
C ALA A 122 -8.13 13.56 1.51
N CYS A 123 -8.13 12.47 2.28
CA CYS A 123 -9.28 11.58 2.27
C CYS A 123 -10.50 12.36 2.79
N ASP A 124 -11.50 12.57 1.94
CA ASP A 124 -12.79 13.13 2.37
C ASP A 124 -13.64 12.09 3.13
N GLN A 125 -14.75 12.55 3.70
CA GLN A 125 -15.63 11.88 4.69
C GLN A 125 -16.30 10.56 4.25
N ASP A 126 -15.92 9.98 3.11
CA ASP A 126 -16.39 8.66 2.64
C ASP A 126 -15.24 7.72 2.24
N GLY A 127 -14.04 7.91 2.82
CA GLY A 127 -12.83 7.13 2.53
C GLY A 127 -12.11 6.49 3.72
N HIS A 128 -12.82 6.33 4.86
CA HIS A 128 -12.43 5.64 6.10
C HIS A 128 -11.05 6.00 6.69
N LEU A 129 -11.01 7.11 7.43
CA LEU A 129 -10.25 7.17 8.67
C LEU A 129 -11.00 6.31 9.69
N SER A 130 -10.61 5.04 9.83
CA SER A 130 -11.07 4.26 10.98
C SER A 130 -10.53 4.94 12.24
N GLU A 131 -11.37 5.67 12.97
CA GLU A 131 -11.03 6.30 14.26
C GLU A 131 -10.52 5.31 15.31
N PHE A 132 -10.53 4.00 15.01
CA PHE A 132 -9.83 2.99 15.76
C PHE A 132 -9.13 2.07 14.76
N CYS A 133 -7.79 2.00 14.82
CA CYS A 133 -7.06 0.91 14.17
C CYS A 133 -7.55 -0.39 14.83
N PHE A 134 -8.53 -1.06 14.23
CA PHE A 134 -9.02 -2.33 14.78
C PHE A 134 -7.87 -3.34 14.73
N THR A 135 -7.46 -3.75 15.94
CA THR A 135 -6.50 -4.82 16.25
C THR A 135 -6.95 -6.16 15.69
#